data_AF-A0A5C7SU82-F1
#
_entry.id   AF-A0A5C7SU82-F1
#
_cell.length_a   1.000
_cell.length_b   1.000
_cell.length_c   1.000
_cell.angle_alpha   90.00
_cell.angle_beta   90.00
_cell.angle_gamma   90.00
#
_symmetry.space_group_name_H-M   'P 1'
#
loop_
_entity.id
_entity.type
_entity.pdbx_description
1 polymer ?
#
loop_
_entity_poly.entity_id
_entity_poly.type
_entity_poly.pdbx_seq_one_letter_code
_entity_poly.pdbx_strand_id
1 'polypeptide(L)'
;MLTMKIMWPILLAVFRSLYFAYAAWCVVFPIAFVYLCTVYPSAVLWSAMALSAMLLVGVYRQRTQDDPNPWQSGFLAWFGTLKLFHTSRPGAMVGIGLPSAYLVENPRSYRIGGRDLRAVLQLLQPGDILLRGYEGYVDGAFIRRSSRCSEQGYRPGWYTHAALYVGPLTEEDRQLVPAAFAHDAGFFETGAQMVIHSMAKGVHTEDILTFARCDYLTVLRLPADAGFDRDHAIRSARAAALSKIGEEYDFDSSDTTRFHRFSCSELVYYCYREVRTALHLAPRLHALYPLGKLNRHWAVLQRNTIIPDDYYELTEAGRLQKIWEDAASAQRPGREIAAQ
;
A
#
# COMPACT_ATOMS: atom_id res chain seq x y z
N MET A 1 1.65 0.20 32.74
CA MET A 1 0.81 -0.86 32.16
C MET A 1 -0.71 -0.62 32.29
N LEU A 2 -1.21 0.13 33.28
CA LEU A 2 -2.66 0.37 33.49
C LEU A 2 -3.30 1.31 32.45
N THR A 3 -2.53 2.18 31.80
CA THR A 3 -3.01 3.17 30.82
C THR A 3 -3.38 2.59 29.45
N MET A 4 -2.78 1.45 29.04
CA MET A 4 -3.10 0.79 27.76
C MET A 4 -4.51 0.18 27.74
N LYS A 5 -4.99 -0.33 28.88
CA LYS A 5 -6.32 -0.97 28.96
C LYS A 5 -7.48 0.02 28.80
N ILE A 6 -7.24 1.31 29.09
CA ILE A 6 -8.27 2.36 29.02
C ILE A 6 -8.22 3.09 27.68
N MET A 7 -7.03 3.31 27.12
CA MET A 7 -6.92 4.07 25.87
C MET A 7 -7.28 3.25 24.64
N TRP A 8 -7.06 1.93 24.64
CA TRP A 8 -7.50 1.05 23.56
C TRP A 8 -9.02 1.08 23.33
N PRO A 9 -9.89 0.90 24.35
CA PRO A 9 -11.33 1.02 24.14
C PRO A 9 -11.72 2.44 23.72
N ILE A 10 -10.98 3.49 24.07
CA ILE A 10 -11.24 4.85 23.58
C ILE A 10 -10.91 4.99 22.09
N LEU A 11 -9.73 4.56 21.65
CA LEU A 11 -9.30 4.62 20.25
C LEU A 11 -10.17 3.73 19.36
N LEU A 12 -10.48 2.52 19.85
CA LEU A 12 -11.42 1.60 19.23
C LEU A 12 -12.83 2.21 19.22
N ALA A 13 -13.27 2.88 20.30
CA ALA A 13 -14.55 3.58 20.32
C ALA A 13 -14.58 4.77 19.37
N VAL A 14 -13.50 5.54 19.21
CA VAL A 14 -13.43 6.66 18.27
C VAL A 14 -13.48 6.15 16.83
N PHE A 15 -12.61 5.21 16.46
CA PHE A 15 -12.62 4.66 15.10
C PHE A 15 -13.89 3.87 14.80
N ARG A 16 -14.41 3.09 15.77
CA ARG A 16 -15.73 2.45 15.62
C ARG A 16 -16.84 3.48 15.57
N SER A 17 -16.79 4.58 16.31
CA SER A 17 -17.82 5.62 16.23
C SER A 17 -17.74 6.36 14.91
N LEU A 18 -16.56 6.61 14.35
CA LEU A 18 -16.39 7.15 13.01
C LEU A 18 -16.89 6.17 11.95
N TYR A 19 -16.56 4.88 12.09
CA TYR A 19 -17.07 3.83 11.22
C TYR A 19 -18.58 3.64 11.35
N PHE A 20 -19.14 3.65 12.56
CA PHE A 20 -20.57 3.54 12.80
C PHE A 20 -21.29 4.81 12.37
N ALA A 21 -20.69 5.99 12.53
CA ALA A 21 -21.22 7.23 11.99
C ALA A 21 -21.21 7.19 10.46
N TYR A 22 -20.15 6.68 9.84
CA TYR A 22 -20.08 6.46 8.39
C TYR A 22 -21.10 5.42 7.92
N ALA A 23 -21.16 4.25 8.55
CA ALA A 23 -22.08 3.17 8.20
C ALA A 23 -23.54 3.56 8.47
N ALA A 24 -23.82 4.18 9.62
CA ALA A 24 -25.12 4.75 9.93
C ALA A 24 -25.44 5.90 8.98
N TRP A 25 -24.48 6.75 8.59
CA TRP A 25 -24.71 7.73 7.53
C TRP A 25 -25.07 7.03 6.22
N CYS A 26 -24.34 5.99 5.79
CA CYS A 26 -24.65 5.20 4.60
C CYS A 26 -26.03 4.52 4.65
N VAL A 27 -26.61 4.23 5.82
CA VAL A 27 -27.92 3.57 5.97
C VAL A 27 -29.06 4.54 6.29
N VAL A 28 -28.85 5.40 7.30
CA VAL A 28 -29.80 6.40 7.80
C VAL A 28 -29.94 7.55 6.83
N PHE A 29 -28.87 8.01 6.16
CA PHE A 29 -28.97 9.10 5.20
C PHE A 29 -29.97 8.75 4.08
N PRO A 30 -29.88 7.59 3.38
CA PRO A 30 -30.90 7.20 2.40
C PRO A 30 -32.31 7.15 2.96
N ILE A 31 -32.51 6.62 4.17
CA ILE A 31 -33.84 6.47 4.79
C ILE A 31 -34.43 7.85 5.15
N ALA A 32 -33.65 8.68 5.86
CA ALA A 32 -34.04 10.03 6.24
C ALA A 32 -34.26 10.91 5.00
N PHE A 33 -33.48 10.67 3.95
CA PHE A 33 -33.56 11.40 2.70
C PHE A 33 -34.76 10.97 1.84
N VAL A 34 -35.09 9.68 1.78
CA VAL A 34 -36.37 9.17 1.22
C VAL A 34 -37.56 9.77 1.97
N TYR A 35 -37.51 9.79 3.31
CA TYR A 35 -38.54 10.43 4.13
C TYR A 35 -38.69 11.92 3.84
N LEU A 36 -37.58 12.65 3.69
CA LEU A 36 -37.60 14.06 3.30
C LEU A 36 -38.17 14.25 1.87
N CYS A 37 -37.86 13.35 0.93
CA CYS A 37 -38.42 13.39 -0.43
C CYS A 37 -39.93 13.12 -0.45
N THR A 38 -40.45 12.26 0.44
CA THR A 38 -41.88 11.96 0.52
C THR A 38 -42.67 13.06 1.23
N VAL A 39 -42.10 13.66 2.28
CA VAL A 39 -42.76 14.74 3.04
C VAL A 39 -42.62 16.10 2.33
N TYR A 40 -41.51 16.33 1.64
CA TYR A 40 -41.20 17.59 0.93
C TYR A 40 -40.78 17.30 -0.51
N PRO A 41 -41.70 16.90 -1.40
CA PRO A 41 -41.36 16.55 -2.77
C PRO A 41 -40.84 17.78 -3.52
N SER A 42 -39.52 17.83 -3.73
CA SER A 42 -38.88 18.78 -4.61
C SER A 42 -37.96 18.04 -5.58
N ALA A 43 -37.83 18.56 -6.80
CA ALA A 43 -36.95 17.96 -7.81
C ALA A 43 -35.48 17.88 -7.33
N VAL A 44 -35.05 18.79 -6.46
CA VAL A 44 -33.71 18.80 -5.85
C VAL A 44 -33.53 17.61 -4.91
N LEU A 45 -34.53 17.32 -4.08
CA LEU A 45 -34.51 16.17 -3.18
C LEU A 45 -34.52 14.86 -4.00
N TRP A 46 -35.40 14.69 -4.98
CA TRP A 46 -35.38 13.48 -5.84
C TRP A 46 -34.04 13.26 -6.58
N SER A 47 -33.41 14.34 -7.06
CA SER A 47 -32.11 14.27 -7.77
C SER A 47 -30.97 13.85 -6.84
N ALA A 48 -30.93 14.39 -5.62
CA ALA A 48 -29.96 13.96 -4.61
C ALA A 48 -30.23 12.54 -4.08
N MET A 49 -31.48 12.04 -4.18
CA MET A 49 -31.82 10.66 -3.82
C MET A 49 -31.29 9.69 -4.86
N ALA A 50 -31.48 9.99 -6.15
CA ALA A 50 -30.92 9.24 -7.24
C ALA A 50 -29.39 9.20 -7.16
N LEU A 51 -28.73 10.34 -6.88
CA LEU A 51 -27.28 10.40 -6.70
C LEU A 51 -26.80 9.56 -5.51
N SER A 52 -27.49 9.64 -4.37
CA SER A 52 -27.11 8.89 -3.16
C SER A 52 -27.30 7.38 -3.34
N ALA A 53 -28.38 6.96 -4.00
CA ALA A 53 -28.62 5.59 -4.38
C ALA A 53 -27.56 5.08 -5.37
N MET A 54 -27.17 5.91 -6.36
CA MET A 54 -26.08 5.57 -7.28
C MET A 54 -24.74 5.41 -6.57
N LEU A 55 -24.41 6.28 -5.60
CA LEU A 55 -23.20 6.16 -4.79
C LEU A 55 -23.20 4.88 -3.95
N LEU A 56 -24.33 4.54 -3.31
CA LEU A 56 -24.48 3.28 -2.56
C LEU A 56 -24.38 2.05 -3.44
N VAL A 57 -25.00 2.06 -4.61
CA VAL A 57 -24.86 0.99 -5.60
C VAL A 57 -23.41 0.89 -6.08
N GLY A 58 -22.71 2.01 -6.23
CA GLY A 58 -21.28 2.04 -6.57
C GLY A 58 -20.42 1.36 -5.49
N VAL A 59 -20.63 1.71 -4.22
CA VAL A 59 -19.94 1.08 -3.08
C VAL A 59 -20.27 -0.41 -3.01
N TYR A 60 -21.55 -0.78 -3.19
CA TYR A 60 -21.98 -2.17 -3.13
C TYR A 60 -21.49 -3.01 -4.33
N ARG A 61 -21.37 -2.41 -5.52
CA ARG A 61 -20.81 -3.07 -6.72
C ARG A 61 -19.30 -3.29 -6.63
N GLN A 62 -18.58 -2.47 -5.88
CA GLN A 62 -17.14 -2.64 -5.66
C GLN A 62 -16.80 -3.76 -4.66
N ARG A 63 -17.82 -4.43 -4.10
CA ARG A 63 -17.64 -5.60 -3.23
C ARG A 63 -17.09 -6.80 -4.01
N THR A 64 -15.99 -7.38 -3.54
CA THR A 64 -15.61 -8.75 -3.89
C THR A 64 -16.53 -9.74 -3.17
N GLN A 65 -16.98 -10.80 -3.86
CA GLN A 65 -17.99 -11.73 -3.33
C GLN A 65 -17.61 -12.37 -1.98
N ASP A 66 -16.31 -12.47 -1.71
CA ASP A 66 -15.75 -13.12 -0.53
C ASP A 66 -15.34 -12.14 0.59
N ASP A 67 -15.54 -10.83 0.42
CA ASP A 67 -15.20 -9.86 1.47
C ASP A 67 -16.16 -10.01 2.68
N PRO A 68 -15.66 -10.45 3.85
CA PRO A 68 -16.47 -10.63 5.05
C PRO A 68 -16.99 -9.29 5.59
N ASN A 69 -16.39 -8.15 5.20
CA ASN A 69 -16.84 -6.81 5.57
C ASN A 69 -16.57 -5.74 4.48
N PRO A 70 -17.41 -5.66 3.44
CA PRO A 70 -17.22 -4.74 2.31
C PRO A 70 -17.20 -3.26 2.70
N TRP A 71 -17.85 -2.91 3.82
CA TRP A 71 -17.87 -1.55 4.34
C TRP A 71 -16.53 -1.15 4.95
N GLN A 72 -15.86 -2.08 5.62
CA GLN A 72 -14.53 -1.85 6.18
C GLN A 72 -13.49 -1.73 5.05
N SER A 73 -13.51 -2.64 4.08
CA SER A 73 -12.59 -2.58 2.94
C SER A 73 -12.83 -1.33 2.10
N GLY A 74 -14.09 -0.98 1.82
CA GLY A 74 -14.46 0.26 1.14
C GLY A 74 -14.04 1.51 1.91
N PHE A 75 -14.22 1.54 3.23
CA PHE A 75 -13.76 2.64 4.08
C PHE A 75 -12.24 2.77 4.08
N LEU A 76 -11.51 1.66 4.24
CA LEU A 76 -10.04 1.66 4.22
C LEU A 76 -9.49 2.08 2.85
N ALA A 77 -10.12 1.62 1.76
CA ALA A 77 -9.78 2.02 0.40
C ALA A 77 -9.99 3.53 0.21
N TRP A 78 -11.15 4.07 0.58
CA TRP A 78 -11.41 5.50 0.52
C TRP A 78 -10.43 6.30 1.40
N PHE A 79 -10.21 5.86 2.63
CA PHE A 79 -9.30 6.51 3.58
C PHE A 79 -7.86 6.58 3.03
N GLY A 80 -7.43 5.54 2.30
CA GLY A 80 -6.15 5.52 1.59
C GLY A 80 -6.06 6.53 0.44
N THR A 81 -7.17 7.08 -0.05
CA THR A 81 -7.15 8.13 -1.11
C THR A 81 -6.96 9.55 -0.57
N LEU A 82 -7.05 9.74 0.76
CA LEU A 82 -6.98 11.04 1.40
C LEU A 82 -5.51 11.45 1.60
N LYS A 83 -5.12 12.60 1.03
CA LYS A 83 -3.80 13.21 1.21
C LYS A 83 -3.94 14.50 2.01
N LEU A 84 -3.14 14.60 3.07
CA LEU A 84 -3.02 15.82 3.87
C LEU A 84 -1.90 16.70 3.32
N PHE A 85 -2.27 17.87 2.82
CA PHE A 85 -1.33 18.92 2.46
C PHE A 85 -1.14 19.85 3.65
N HIS A 86 0.09 19.95 4.14
CA HIS A 86 0.43 20.88 5.22
C HIS A 86 1.27 22.02 4.65
N THR A 87 0.81 23.26 4.89
CA THR A 87 1.55 24.46 4.48
C THR A 87 2.10 25.13 5.73
N SER A 88 3.40 24.98 5.95
CA SER A 88 4.08 25.50 7.15
C SER A 88 4.18 27.03 7.15
N ARG A 89 4.02 27.66 5.99
CA ARG A 89 4.03 29.11 5.81
C ARG A 89 2.72 29.54 5.13
N PRO A 90 1.94 30.47 5.72
CA PRO A 90 0.75 31.01 5.07
C PRO A 90 1.14 31.70 3.76
N GLY A 91 0.33 31.51 2.71
CA GLY A 91 0.50 32.25 1.46
C GLY A 91 0.24 33.75 1.67
N ALA A 92 0.79 34.60 0.80
CA ALA A 92 0.66 36.06 0.91
C ALA A 92 -0.79 36.58 0.94
N MET A 93 -1.75 35.78 0.46
CA MET A 93 -3.19 36.11 0.44
C MET A 93 -3.97 35.55 1.65
N VAL A 94 -3.35 34.78 2.54
CA VAL A 94 -4.02 34.24 3.73
C VAL A 94 -3.89 35.26 4.86
N GLY A 95 -4.95 36.05 5.10
CA GLY A 95 -4.94 37.12 6.11
C GLY A 95 -4.74 36.64 7.55
N ILE A 96 -5.00 35.36 7.80
CA ILE A 96 -4.73 34.70 9.08
C ILE A 96 -3.41 33.95 8.92
N GLY A 97 -2.32 34.51 9.43
CA GLY A 97 -0.95 33.99 9.27
C GLY A 97 -0.66 32.64 9.97
N LEU A 98 -1.66 31.78 10.10
CA LEU A 98 -1.57 30.46 10.70
C LEU A 98 -1.22 29.40 9.65
N PRO A 99 -0.50 28.34 10.03
CA PRO A 99 -0.30 27.19 9.16
C PRO A 99 -1.65 26.57 8.79
N SER A 100 -1.81 26.23 7.51
CA SER A 100 -3.03 25.65 6.96
C SER A 100 -2.80 24.18 6.59
N ALA A 101 -3.79 23.35 6.88
CA ALA A 101 -3.81 21.95 6.47
C ALA A 101 -5.08 21.68 5.66
N TYR A 102 -4.93 21.03 4.50
CA TYR A 102 -6.02 20.69 3.61
C TYR A 102 -6.03 19.18 3.38
N LEU A 103 -7.18 18.55 3.54
CA LEU A 103 -7.38 17.17 3.16
C LEU A 103 -7.95 17.15 1.74
N VAL A 104 -7.26 16.49 0.82
CA VAL A 104 -7.67 16.40 -0.59
C VAL A 104 -7.83 14.92 -0.92
N GLU A 105 -8.96 14.59 -1.53
CA GLU A 105 -9.22 13.25 -2.04
C GLU A 105 -8.58 13.07 -3.42
N ASN A 106 -7.78 12.01 -3.57
CA ASN A 106 -7.14 11.58 -4.81
C ASN A 106 -6.39 12.69 -5.61
N PRO A 107 -5.47 13.44 -4.99
CA PRO A 107 -4.66 14.41 -5.72
C PRO A 107 -3.73 13.68 -6.71
N ARG A 108 -3.71 14.15 -7.96
CA ARG A 108 -2.95 13.51 -9.06
C ARG A 108 -1.51 14.02 -9.23
N SER A 109 -0.99 14.75 -8.25
CA SER A 109 0.38 15.26 -8.29
C SER A 109 1.33 14.30 -7.57
N TYR A 110 2.33 13.82 -8.30
CA TYR A 110 3.36 12.89 -7.82
C TYR A 110 4.75 13.50 -8.07
N ARG A 111 5.71 13.22 -7.18
CA ARG A 111 7.09 13.71 -7.35
C ARG A 111 7.84 13.00 -8.46
N ILE A 112 7.61 11.70 -8.67
CA ILE A 112 8.23 10.95 -9.76
C ILE A 112 7.71 11.49 -11.09
N GLY A 113 8.62 12.07 -11.88
CA GLY A 113 8.30 12.69 -13.15
C GLY A 113 8.66 11.83 -14.35
N GLY A 114 8.34 12.32 -15.55
CA GLY A 114 8.66 11.62 -16.80
C GLY A 114 10.17 11.41 -17.04
N ARG A 115 11.04 12.26 -16.47
CA ARG A 115 12.50 12.09 -16.55
C ARG A 115 12.95 10.87 -15.75
N ASP A 116 12.48 10.75 -14.51
CA ASP A 116 12.79 9.64 -13.62
C ASP A 116 12.27 8.33 -14.22
N LEU A 117 11.03 8.36 -14.72
CA LEU A 117 10.41 7.21 -15.35
C LEU A 117 11.22 6.71 -16.56
N ARG A 118 11.65 7.60 -17.47
CA ARG A 118 12.51 7.19 -18.59
C ARG A 118 13.83 6.56 -18.13
N ALA A 119 14.44 7.08 -17.07
CA ALA A 119 15.66 6.50 -16.51
C ALA A 119 15.40 5.09 -15.95
N VAL A 120 14.30 4.91 -15.21
CA VAL A 120 13.88 3.61 -14.67
C VAL A 120 13.61 2.61 -15.80
N LEU A 121 12.81 2.98 -16.81
CA LEU A 121 12.42 2.08 -17.91
C LEU A 121 13.63 1.56 -18.72
N GLN A 122 14.73 2.31 -18.77
CA GLN A 122 15.97 1.88 -19.42
C GLN A 122 16.76 0.86 -18.61
N LEU A 123 16.52 0.78 -17.30
CA LEU A 123 17.29 -0.04 -16.36
C LEU A 123 16.55 -1.29 -15.91
N LEU A 124 15.21 -1.29 -15.96
CA LEU A 124 14.37 -2.36 -15.44
C LEU A 124 14.65 -3.71 -16.12
N GLN A 125 14.66 -4.77 -15.31
CA GLN A 125 14.75 -6.16 -15.75
C GLN A 125 13.74 -7.01 -14.97
N PRO A 126 13.13 -8.04 -15.60
CA PRO A 126 12.27 -8.97 -14.89
C PRO A 126 12.94 -9.50 -13.63
N GLY A 127 12.18 -9.54 -12.53
CA GLY A 127 12.70 -9.88 -11.21
C GLY A 127 13.32 -8.71 -10.45
N ASP A 128 13.16 -7.47 -10.92
CA ASP A 128 13.42 -6.32 -10.07
C ASP A 128 12.30 -6.16 -9.03
N ILE A 129 12.69 -5.78 -7.81
CA ILE A 129 11.77 -5.42 -6.73
C ILE A 129 11.64 -3.90 -6.76
N LEU A 130 10.40 -3.43 -6.91
CA LEU A 130 10.08 -2.00 -6.91
C LEU A 130 9.56 -1.61 -5.53
N LEU A 131 10.24 -0.66 -4.89
CA LEU A 131 9.78 -0.04 -3.67
C LEU A 131 9.25 1.34 -3.98
N ARG A 132 8.01 1.63 -3.60
CA ARG A 132 7.43 2.97 -3.75
C ARG A 132 6.89 3.51 -2.44
N GLY A 133 6.77 4.83 -2.39
CA GLY A 133 6.18 5.53 -1.27
C GLY A 133 5.29 6.68 -1.73
N TYR A 134 4.29 6.98 -0.92
CA TYR A 134 3.48 8.18 -1.07
C TYR A 134 3.72 9.14 0.09
N GLU A 135 3.70 10.45 -0.19
CA GLU A 135 3.81 11.51 0.80
C GLU A 135 2.44 12.07 1.12
N GLY A 136 2.17 12.30 2.41
CA GLY A 136 0.94 12.97 2.87
C GLY A 136 -0.31 12.09 2.87
N TYR A 137 -0.27 10.89 2.30
CA TYR A 137 -1.38 9.93 2.39
C TYR A 137 -1.44 9.28 3.76
N VAL A 138 -2.65 9.09 4.26
CA VAL A 138 -2.86 8.66 5.65
C VAL A 138 -2.44 7.21 5.87
N ASP A 139 -2.75 6.31 4.94
CA ASP A 139 -2.30 4.91 4.95
C ASP A 139 -0.77 4.80 4.95
N GLY A 140 -0.10 5.62 4.14
CA GLY A 140 1.35 5.74 4.12
C GLY A 140 1.91 6.16 5.48
N ALA A 141 1.24 7.05 6.20
CA ALA A 141 1.64 7.42 7.56
C ALA A 141 1.53 6.25 8.56
N PHE A 142 0.54 5.37 8.41
CA PHE A 142 0.42 4.15 9.22
C PHE A 142 1.50 3.11 8.89
N ILE A 143 1.77 2.90 7.60
CA ILE A 143 2.80 1.95 7.15
C ILE A 143 4.19 2.42 7.59
N ARG A 144 4.53 3.70 7.42
CA ARG A 144 5.80 4.26 7.91
C ARG A 144 5.96 4.19 9.43
N ARG A 145 4.84 4.14 10.17
CA ARG A 145 4.86 3.94 11.63
C ARG A 145 4.95 2.47 12.03
N SER A 146 4.75 1.54 11.10
CA SER A 146 5.01 0.12 11.29
C SER A 146 6.52 -0.13 11.12
N SER A 147 7.26 -0.01 12.21
CA SER A 147 8.72 -0.13 12.26
C SER A 147 9.12 -1.50 12.76
N ARG A 148 10.33 -1.93 12.40
CA ARG A 148 11.00 -3.05 13.08
C ARG A 148 11.09 -2.74 14.57
N CYS A 149 10.74 -3.73 15.40
CA CYS A 149 11.03 -3.71 16.82
C CYS A 149 12.54 -3.83 17.00
N SER A 150 13.18 -2.76 17.48
CA SER A 150 14.60 -2.73 17.79
C SER A 150 14.82 -2.21 19.20
N GLU A 151 15.95 -2.57 19.81
CA GLU A 151 16.37 -2.01 21.10
C GLU A 151 16.49 -0.48 21.05
N GLN A 152 16.83 0.06 19.88
CA GLN A 152 16.92 1.51 19.62
C GLN A 152 15.55 2.18 19.43
N GLY A 153 14.45 1.43 19.59
CA GLY A 153 13.08 1.91 19.49
C GLY A 153 12.62 2.18 18.05
N TYR A 154 11.63 3.06 17.94
CA TYR A 154 11.00 3.45 16.68
C TYR A 154 11.99 4.01 15.66
N ARG A 155 11.93 3.49 14.43
CA ARG A 155 12.55 4.03 13.22
C ARG A 155 11.48 4.14 12.13
N PRO A 156 11.12 5.36 11.66
CA PRO A 156 10.10 5.49 10.63
C PRO A 156 10.53 4.79 9.34
N GLY A 157 9.63 3.99 8.76
CA GLY A 157 9.80 3.45 7.41
C GLY A 157 9.77 4.56 6.36
N TRP A 158 10.38 4.30 5.21
CA TRP A 158 10.41 5.21 4.07
C TRP A 158 9.49 4.76 2.94
N TYR A 159 9.42 3.45 2.70
CA TYR A 159 8.61 2.89 1.62
C TYR A 159 7.30 2.35 2.16
N THR A 160 6.23 2.53 1.39
CA THR A 160 4.89 2.11 1.80
C THR A 160 4.37 0.93 0.98
N HIS A 161 5.06 0.58 -0.12
CA HIS A 161 4.61 -0.46 -1.02
C HIS A 161 5.79 -1.18 -1.69
N ALA A 162 5.62 -2.48 -1.96
CA ALA A 162 6.54 -3.30 -2.73
C ALA A 162 5.83 -4.00 -3.90
N ALA A 163 6.53 -4.23 -4.99
CA ALA A 163 6.04 -4.95 -6.16
C ALA A 163 7.15 -5.73 -6.86
N LEU A 164 6.76 -6.72 -7.66
CA LEU A 164 7.65 -7.46 -8.53
C LEU A 164 7.48 -6.95 -9.97
N TYR A 165 8.54 -6.42 -10.57
CA TYR A 165 8.54 -6.17 -12.01
C TYR A 165 8.73 -7.48 -12.77
N VAL A 166 7.78 -7.84 -13.63
CA VAL A 166 7.77 -9.13 -14.34
C VAL A 166 8.10 -8.99 -15.83
N GLY A 167 8.23 -7.76 -16.32
CA GLY A 167 8.49 -7.48 -17.73
C GLY A 167 7.26 -7.72 -18.60
N PRO A 168 7.43 -8.19 -19.85
CA PRO A 168 6.30 -8.39 -20.74
C PRO A 168 5.46 -9.59 -20.30
N LEU A 169 4.15 -9.37 -20.21
CA LEU A 169 3.13 -10.41 -20.04
C LEU A 169 2.37 -10.60 -21.35
N THR A 170 2.19 -11.85 -21.73
CA THR A 170 1.59 -12.28 -22.98
C THR A 170 0.40 -13.21 -22.74
N GLU A 171 -0.28 -13.64 -23.80
CA GLU A 171 -1.36 -14.63 -23.69
C GLU A 171 -0.88 -15.99 -23.17
N GLU A 172 0.39 -16.35 -23.36
CA GLU A 172 0.96 -17.59 -22.82
C GLU A 172 1.01 -17.55 -21.29
N ASP A 173 1.32 -16.40 -20.70
CA ASP A 173 1.35 -16.21 -19.25
C ASP A 173 -0.01 -16.41 -18.60
N ARG A 174 -1.10 -16.20 -19.35
CA ARG A 174 -2.48 -16.41 -18.89
C ARG A 174 -2.71 -17.84 -18.39
N GLN A 175 -1.96 -18.82 -18.90
CA GLN A 175 -2.05 -20.23 -18.47
C GLN A 175 -1.57 -20.45 -17.02
N LEU A 176 -0.74 -19.54 -16.50
CA LEU A 176 -0.26 -19.58 -15.12
C LEU A 176 -1.20 -18.86 -14.15
N VAL A 177 -2.19 -18.11 -14.67
CA VAL A 177 -3.15 -17.36 -13.89
C VAL A 177 -4.32 -18.26 -13.49
N PRO A 178 -4.82 -18.22 -12.24
CA PRO A 178 -5.99 -18.99 -11.87
C PRO A 178 -7.18 -18.67 -12.78
N ALA A 179 -7.89 -19.71 -13.24
CA ALA A 179 -8.91 -19.58 -14.30
C ALA A 179 -10.02 -18.57 -14.01
N ALA A 180 -10.37 -18.37 -12.73
CA ALA A 180 -11.38 -17.40 -12.30
C ALA A 180 -10.99 -15.94 -12.61
N PHE A 181 -9.68 -15.64 -12.62
CA PHE A 181 -9.14 -14.29 -12.82
C PHE A 181 -8.43 -14.15 -14.18
N ALA A 182 -8.18 -15.26 -14.86
CA ALA A 182 -7.45 -15.31 -16.12
C ALA A 182 -8.07 -14.41 -17.20
N HIS A 183 -9.39 -14.17 -17.21
CA HIS A 183 -10.06 -13.30 -18.18
C HIS A 183 -10.62 -12.00 -17.58
N ASP A 184 -10.28 -11.71 -16.32
CA ASP A 184 -10.70 -10.49 -15.64
C ASP A 184 -9.63 -9.40 -15.80
N ALA A 185 -9.92 -8.38 -16.59
CA ALA A 185 -9.02 -7.23 -16.82
C ALA A 185 -8.72 -6.44 -15.53
N GLY A 186 -9.54 -6.57 -14.47
CA GLY A 186 -9.25 -6.02 -13.16
C GLY A 186 -8.08 -6.69 -12.44
N PHE A 187 -7.74 -7.93 -12.83
CA PHE A 187 -6.73 -8.76 -12.17
C PHE A 187 -5.54 -9.12 -13.07
N PHE A 188 -5.79 -9.46 -14.34
CA PHE A 188 -4.75 -9.83 -15.29
C PHE A 188 -4.91 -9.12 -16.63
N GLU A 189 -3.88 -8.39 -17.02
CA GLU A 189 -3.72 -7.76 -18.32
C GLU A 189 -2.35 -8.11 -18.91
N THR A 190 -2.30 -8.23 -20.24
CA THR A 190 -1.06 -8.35 -20.99
C THR A 190 -0.46 -6.97 -21.24
N GLY A 191 0.85 -6.90 -21.47
CA GLY A 191 1.53 -5.64 -21.71
C GLY A 191 3.03 -5.78 -21.77
N ALA A 192 3.71 -4.76 -22.29
CA ALA A 192 5.16 -4.82 -22.52
C ALA A 192 5.97 -4.70 -21.23
N GLN A 193 5.45 -3.99 -20.23
CA GLN A 193 6.17 -3.66 -19.00
C GLN A 193 5.22 -3.70 -17.81
N MET A 194 5.09 -4.88 -17.22
CA MET A 194 4.11 -5.13 -16.17
C MET A 194 4.77 -5.33 -14.82
N VAL A 195 4.03 -4.97 -13.78
CA VAL A 195 4.31 -5.30 -12.40
C VAL A 195 3.22 -6.22 -11.86
N ILE A 196 3.57 -7.11 -10.93
CA ILE A 196 2.61 -7.85 -10.12
C ILE A 196 2.79 -7.43 -8.67
N HIS A 197 1.68 -7.07 -8.03
CA HIS A 197 1.66 -6.62 -6.65
C HIS A 197 0.32 -6.93 -5.98
N SER A 198 0.30 -6.89 -4.65
CA SER A 198 -0.92 -7.01 -3.85
C SER A 198 -1.35 -5.64 -3.34
N MET A 199 -2.62 -5.27 -3.55
CA MET A 199 -3.29 -4.07 -3.03
C MET A 199 -4.64 -4.48 -2.44
N ALA A 200 -5.45 -3.55 -1.90
CA ALA A 200 -6.76 -3.86 -1.30
C ALA A 200 -7.69 -4.77 -2.15
N LYS A 201 -7.60 -4.70 -3.49
CA LYS A 201 -8.34 -5.58 -4.40
C LYS A 201 -7.78 -7.00 -4.57
N GLY A 202 -6.66 -7.31 -3.94
CA GLY A 202 -5.89 -8.55 -4.09
C GLY A 202 -4.66 -8.41 -5.01
N VAL A 203 -4.08 -9.55 -5.34
CA VAL A 203 -2.92 -9.68 -6.23
C VAL A 203 -3.34 -9.52 -7.69
N HIS A 204 -2.68 -8.62 -8.42
CA HIS A 204 -3.03 -8.31 -9.81
C HIS A 204 -1.84 -7.73 -10.58
N THR A 205 -2.01 -7.61 -11.90
CA THR A 205 -1.08 -6.92 -12.80
C THR A 205 -1.39 -5.43 -12.90
N GLU A 206 -0.36 -4.60 -12.99
CA GLU A 206 -0.46 -3.16 -13.27
C GLU A 206 0.64 -2.75 -14.27
N ASP A 207 0.35 -1.81 -15.17
CA ASP A 207 1.37 -1.23 -16.06
C ASP A 207 2.37 -0.39 -15.27
N ILE A 208 3.66 -0.47 -15.61
CA ILE A 208 4.74 0.23 -14.90
C ILE A 208 4.53 1.74 -14.81
N LEU A 209 3.93 2.37 -15.84
CA LEU A 209 3.70 3.82 -15.86
C LEU A 209 2.61 4.20 -14.86
N THR A 210 1.63 3.32 -14.63
CA THR A 210 0.62 3.49 -13.60
C THR A 210 1.22 3.24 -12.22
N PHE A 211 2.01 2.18 -12.07
CA PHE A 211 2.67 1.85 -10.81
C PHE A 211 3.61 2.96 -10.32
N ALA A 212 4.34 3.59 -11.24
CA ALA A 212 5.32 4.64 -10.94
C ALA A 212 4.70 6.01 -10.61
N ARG A 213 3.36 6.13 -10.57
CA ARG A 213 2.67 7.34 -10.08
C ARG A 213 2.77 7.43 -8.56
N CYS A 214 3.95 7.81 -8.07
CA CYS A 214 4.26 7.87 -6.64
C CYS A 214 5.20 9.03 -6.30
N ASP A 215 5.40 9.27 -5.00
CA ASP A 215 6.27 10.35 -4.53
C ASP A 215 7.73 9.90 -4.33
N TYR A 216 7.94 8.58 -4.17
CA TYR A 216 9.24 7.96 -3.96
C TYR A 216 9.29 6.64 -4.71
N LEU A 217 10.43 6.31 -5.32
CA LEU A 217 10.64 5.07 -6.06
C LEU A 217 12.11 4.62 -5.95
N THR A 218 12.29 3.32 -5.74
CA THR A 218 13.58 2.65 -5.74
C THR A 218 13.46 1.29 -6.41
N VAL A 219 14.47 0.93 -7.21
CA VAL A 219 14.56 -0.33 -7.95
C VAL A 219 15.69 -1.17 -7.36
N LEU A 220 15.34 -2.37 -6.91
CA LEU A 220 16.25 -3.35 -6.33
C LEU A 220 16.35 -4.59 -7.21
N ARG A 221 17.50 -5.26 -7.20
CA ARG A 221 17.78 -6.44 -8.02
C ARG A 221 18.54 -7.51 -7.25
N LEU A 222 18.29 -8.77 -7.58
CA LEU A 222 19.11 -9.89 -7.10
C LEU A 222 20.57 -9.74 -7.56
N PRO A 223 21.57 -9.93 -6.69
CA PRO A 223 22.97 -9.90 -7.10
C PRO A 223 23.28 -11.02 -8.10
N ALA A 224 24.19 -10.76 -9.03
CA ALA A 224 24.65 -11.78 -9.99
C ALA A 224 25.49 -12.89 -9.32
N ASP A 225 26.12 -12.56 -8.19
CA ASP A 225 27.08 -13.38 -7.44
C ASP A 225 26.51 -13.92 -6.12
N ALA A 226 25.18 -13.97 -6.00
CA ALA A 226 24.49 -14.32 -4.75
C ALA A 226 24.52 -15.81 -4.36
N GLY A 227 25.26 -16.65 -5.10
CA GLY A 227 25.37 -18.09 -4.83
C GLY A 227 24.17 -18.93 -5.27
N PHE A 228 23.33 -18.42 -6.15
CA PHE A 228 22.21 -19.14 -6.77
C PHE A 228 22.06 -18.77 -8.26
N ASP A 229 21.35 -19.60 -9.03
CA ASP A 229 20.99 -19.28 -10.41
C ASP A 229 19.93 -18.17 -10.41
N ARG A 230 20.38 -16.95 -10.74
CA ARG A 230 19.54 -15.76 -10.77
C ARG A 230 18.42 -15.87 -11.81
N ASP A 231 18.68 -16.42 -12.99
CA ASP A 231 17.67 -16.51 -14.05
C ASP A 231 16.59 -17.52 -13.70
N HIS A 232 16.98 -18.64 -13.08
CA HIS A 232 16.01 -19.58 -12.50
C HIS A 232 15.17 -18.91 -11.41
N ALA A 233 15.79 -18.20 -10.47
CA ALA A 233 15.06 -17.51 -9.40
C ALA A 233 14.06 -16.48 -9.95
N ILE A 234 14.42 -15.75 -11.02
CA ILE A 234 13.52 -14.79 -11.68
C ILE A 234 12.34 -15.50 -12.34
N ARG A 235 12.59 -16.61 -13.07
CA ARG A 235 11.51 -17.40 -13.71
C ARG A 235 10.55 -17.98 -12.67
N SER A 236 11.09 -18.57 -11.59
CA SER A 236 10.30 -19.11 -10.48
C SER A 236 9.47 -18.02 -9.79
N ALA A 237 10.07 -16.85 -9.53
CA ALA A 237 9.38 -15.72 -8.91
C ALA A 237 8.23 -15.18 -9.78
N ARG A 238 8.45 -15.05 -11.10
CA ARG A 238 7.42 -14.65 -12.06
C ARG A 238 6.26 -15.66 -12.08
N ALA A 239 6.55 -16.95 -12.21
CA ALA A 239 5.52 -17.99 -12.22
C ALA A 239 4.73 -18.01 -10.91
N ALA A 240 5.42 -17.89 -9.78
CA ALA A 240 4.78 -17.80 -8.47
C ALA A 240 3.86 -16.57 -8.36
N ALA A 241 4.28 -15.41 -8.86
CA ALA A 241 3.47 -14.20 -8.84
C ALA A 241 2.19 -14.36 -9.69
N LEU A 242 2.31 -14.89 -10.91
CA LEU A 242 1.17 -15.16 -11.81
C LEU A 242 0.17 -16.14 -11.18
N SER A 243 0.66 -17.22 -10.56
CA SER A 243 -0.20 -18.23 -9.89
C SER A 243 -0.97 -17.69 -8.70
N LYS A 244 -0.60 -16.50 -8.20
CA LYS A 244 -1.22 -15.85 -7.04
C LYS A 244 -2.14 -14.70 -7.41
N ILE A 245 -2.33 -14.41 -8.70
CA ILE A 245 -3.31 -13.40 -9.13
C ILE A 245 -4.71 -13.78 -8.64
N GLY A 246 -5.40 -12.81 -8.05
CA GLY A 246 -6.73 -12.94 -7.46
C GLY A 246 -6.75 -13.23 -5.96
N GLU A 247 -5.62 -13.61 -5.38
CA GLU A 247 -5.52 -13.86 -3.93
C GLU A 247 -5.76 -12.56 -3.15
N GLU A 248 -6.40 -12.67 -1.99
CA GLU A 248 -6.86 -11.53 -1.21
C GLU A 248 -5.73 -10.71 -0.58
N TYR A 249 -6.04 -9.47 -0.21
CA TYR A 249 -5.10 -8.61 0.50
C TYR A 249 -5.03 -8.96 1.99
N ASP A 250 -3.82 -9.09 2.53
CA ASP A 250 -3.63 -9.24 3.98
C ASP A 250 -3.52 -7.88 4.68
N PHE A 251 -4.67 -7.36 5.13
CA PHE A 251 -4.73 -6.13 5.93
C PHE A 251 -4.06 -6.26 7.30
N ASP A 252 -3.91 -7.47 7.83
CA ASP A 252 -3.25 -7.74 9.11
C ASP A 252 -1.72 -7.83 8.95
N SER A 253 -1.23 -8.07 7.72
CA SER A 253 0.17 -8.35 7.39
C SER A 253 0.76 -9.40 8.35
N SER A 254 0.07 -10.51 8.47
CA SER A 254 0.30 -11.55 9.45
C SER A 254 0.52 -12.92 8.81
N ASP A 255 0.16 -13.08 7.53
CA ASP A 255 0.26 -14.32 6.80
C ASP A 255 1.63 -14.51 6.14
N THR A 256 2.65 -14.73 6.97
CA THR A 256 4.00 -15.04 6.50
C THR A 256 4.26 -16.54 6.29
N THR A 257 3.23 -17.38 6.41
CA THR A 257 3.39 -18.85 6.44
C THR A 257 2.39 -19.62 5.59
N ARG A 258 1.11 -19.22 5.55
CA ARG A 258 0.06 -19.94 4.82
C ARG A 258 -0.07 -19.45 3.39
N PHE A 259 0.21 -18.16 3.15
CA PHE A 259 0.22 -17.53 1.82
C PHE A 259 -1.10 -17.70 1.05
N HIS A 260 -2.21 -17.50 1.75
CA HIS A 260 -3.58 -17.46 1.23
C HIS A 260 -4.09 -16.03 1.06
N ARG A 261 -3.37 -15.06 1.62
CA ARG A 261 -3.58 -13.63 1.45
C ARG A 261 -2.22 -12.95 1.52
N PHE A 262 -2.07 -11.81 0.86
CA PHE A 262 -0.77 -11.14 0.77
C PHE A 262 -0.90 -9.65 1.02
N SER A 263 -0.07 -9.11 1.92
CA SER A 263 0.36 -7.72 1.79
C SER A 263 1.31 -7.58 0.59
N CYS A 264 1.57 -6.33 0.18
CA CYS A 264 2.47 -6.05 -0.93
C CYS A 264 3.87 -6.68 -0.77
N SER A 265 4.43 -6.64 0.43
CA SER A 265 5.73 -7.23 0.76
C SER A 265 5.67 -8.74 0.91
N GLU A 266 4.62 -9.29 1.53
CA GLU A 266 4.50 -10.74 1.67
C GLU A 266 4.43 -11.45 0.31
N LEU A 267 3.81 -10.84 -0.69
CA LEU A 267 3.81 -11.37 -2.05
C LEU A 267 5.24 -11.49 -2.60
N VAL A 268 6.03 -10.42 -2.53
CA VAL A 268 7.42 -10.43 -3.02
C VAL A 268 8.27 -11.44 -2.24
N TYR A 269 8.05 -11.56 -0.93
CA TYR A 269 8.70 -12.55 -0.07
C TYR A 269 8.36 -13.98 -0.51
N TYR A 270 7.10 -14.24 -0.84
CA TYR A 270 6.64 -15.53 -1.35
C TYR A 270 7.21 -15.85 -2.74
N CYS A 271 7.29 -14.86 -3.63
CA CYS A 271 7.87 -15.02 -4.97
C CYS A 271 9.35 -15.45 -4.90
N TYR A 272 10.12 -14.92 -3.95
CA TYR A 272 11.52 -15.28 -3.75
C TYR A 272 11.77 -16.38 -2.72
N ARG A 273 10.77 -17.21 -2.39
CA ARG A 273 10.88 -18.26 -1.37
C ARG A 273 12.03 -19.26 -1.58
N GLU A 274 12.44 -19.47 -2.83
CA GLU A 274 13.51 -20.41 -3.19
C GLU A 274 14.90 -19.85 -2.86
N VAL A 275 15.08 -18.52 -2.92
CA VAL A 275 16.37 -17.85 -2.71
C VAL A 275 16.42 -17.03 -1.43
N ARG A 276 15.31 -16.91 -0.69
CA ARG A 276 15.21 -16.09 0.53
C ARG A 276 16.28 -16.43 1.58
N THR A 277 16.66 -17.71 1.72
CA THR A 277 17.72 -18.13 2.64
C THR A 277 19.07 -17.56 2.24
N ALA A 278 19.42 -17.57 0.95
CA ALA A 278 20.66 -16.99 0.43
C ALA A 278 20.68 -15.46 0.54
N LEU A 279 19.52 -14.82 0.38
CA LEU A 279 19.33 -13.38 0.56
C LEU A 279 19.29 -12.95 2.04
N HIS A 280 19.21 -13.90 2.97
CA HIS A 280 18.94 -13.63 4.39
C HIS A 280 17.63 -12.85 4.60
N LEU A 281 16.67 -13.08 3.70
CA LEU A 281 15.34 -12.48 3.74
C LEU A 281 14.45 -13.34 4.63
N ALA A 282 14.04 -12.80 5.77
CA ALA A 282 13.16 -13.46 6.72
C ALA A 282 12.19 -12.44 7.34
N PRO A 283 10.97 -12.85 7.70
CA PRO A 283 10.08 -12.03 8.50
C PRO A 283 10.75 -11.64 9.82
N ARG A 284 10.48 -10.41 10.26
CA ARG A 284 11.03 -9.84 11.49
C ARG A 284 9.89 -9.35 12.37
N LEU A 285 10.20 -9.11 13.64
CA LEU A 285 9.25 -8.50 14.55
C LEU A 285 9.08 -7.02 14.20
N HIS A 286 7.89 -6.62 13.77
CA HIS A 286 7.50 -5.23 13.57
C HIS A 286 6.39 -4.84 14.53
N ALA A 287 6.24 -3.55 14.78
CA ALA A 287 5.14 -2.99 15.55
C ALA A 287 4.74 -1.63 15.01
N LEU A 288 3.51 -1.22 15.31
CA LEU A 288 3.05 0.13 15.11
C LEU A 288 3.52 1.02 16.27
N TYR A 289 4.12 2.16 15.95
CA TYR A 289 4.55 3.17 16.93
C TYR A 289 3.72 4.44 16.78
N PRO A 290 2.49 4.48 17.33
CA PRO A 290 1.54 5.57 17.08
C PRO A 290 2.07 6.93 17.56
N LEU A 291 2.85 6.94 18.64
CA LEU A 291 3.52 8.12 19.18
C LEU A 291 5.04 8.01 19.08
N GLY A 292 5.58 7.36 18.06
CA GLY A 292 7.01 7.11 17.93
C GLY A 292 7.90 8.37 18.05
N LYS A 293 7.38 9.56 17.75
CA LYS A 293 8.07 10.84 17.98
C LYS A 293 8.15 11.27 19.45
N LEU A 294 7.18 10.89 20.28
CA LEU A 294 7.10 11.25 21.70
C LEU A 294 7.62 10.12 22.60
N ASN A 295 7.39 8.86 22.22
CA ASN A 295 7.87 7.68 22.91
C ASN A 295 8.27 6.60 21.91
N ARG A 296 9.59 6.46 21.71
CA ARG A 296 10.18 5.51 20.77
C ARG A 296 10.05 4.05 21.18
N HIS A 297 9.70 3.77 22.44
CA HIS A 297 9.56 2.41 22.96
C HIS A 297 8.10 1.96 23.03
N TRP A 298 7.14 2.86 22.84
CA TRP A 298 5.73 2.50 22.88
C TRP A 298 5.28 1.86 21.55
N ALA A 299 5.45 0.54 21.51
CA ALA A 299 5.03 -0.34 20.43
C ALA A 299 3.65 -0.94 20.71
N VAL A 300 2.81 -1.03 19.68
CA VAL A 300 1.53 -1.77 19.71
C VAL A 300 1.40 -2.63 18.45
N LEU A 301 0.50 -3.61 18.46
CA LEU A 301 0.23 -4.49 17.30
C LEU A 301 1.52 -5.15 16.76
N GLN A 302 2.29 -5.73 17.68
CA GLN A 302 3.51 -6.46 17.33
C GLN A 302 3.15 -7.68 16.48
N ARG A 303 3.88 -7.89 15.39
CA ARG A 303 3.67 -9.00 14.46
C ARG A 303 4.97 -9.41 13.78
N ASN A 304 5.11 -10.69 13.48
CA ASN A 304 6.23 -11.20 12.70
C ASN A 304 5.86 -11.11 11.21
N THR A 305 6.40 -10.12 10.53
CA THR A 305 6.01 -9.75 9.15
C THR A 305 7.23 -9.26 8.36
N ILE A 306 7.01 -8.88 7.11
CA ILE A 306 8.00 -8.26 6.25
C ILE A 306 7.41 -6.98 5.68
N ILE A 307 8.17 -5.89 5.71
CA ILE A 307 7.73 -4.58 5.22
C ILE A 307 8.63 -4.10 4.06
N PRO A 308 8.19 -3.13 3.24
CA PRO A 308 8.97 -2.65 2.10
C PRO A 308 10.40 -2.24 2.44
N ASP A 309 10.59 -1.58 3.60
CA ASP A 309 11.92 -1.17 4.07
C ASP A 309 12.87 -2.34 4.37
N ASP A 310 12.39 -3.54 4.70
CA ASP A 310 13.27 -4.71 4.91
C ASP A 310 14.03 -5.10 3.63
N TYR A 311 13.40 -4.95 2.46
CA TYR A 311 14.07 -5.15 1.17
C TYR A 311 15.13 -4.07 0.94
N TYR A 312 14.83 -2.83 1.30
CA TYR A 312 15.83 -1.77 1.17
C TYR A 312 17.03 -2.05 2.09
N GLU A 313 16.81 -2.50 3.33
CA GLU A 313 17.90 -2.85 4.25
C GLU A 313 18.81 -3.97 3.70
N LEU A 314 18.28 -4.88 2.88
CA LEU A 314 19.12 -5.87 2.21
C LEU A 314 20.11 -5.25 1.22
N THR A 315 19.85 -4.05 0.69
CA THR A 315 20.83 -3.35 -0.15
C THR A 315 22.02 -2.86 0.64
N GLU A 316 21.78 -2.33 1.84
CA GLU A 316 22.83 -1.87 2.75
C GLU A 316 23.67 -3.06 3.27
N ALA A 317 23.07 -4.27 3.32
CA ALA A 317 23.76 -5.52 3.64
C ALA A 317 24.43 -6.20 2.42
N GLY A 318 24.39 -5.59 1.22
CA GLY A 318 24.94 -6.17 -0.01
C GLY A 318 24.22 -7.42 -0.52
N ARG A 319 23.02 -7.73 -0.01
CA ARG A 319 22.21 -8.89 -0.39
C ARG A 319 21.28 -8.61 -1.56
N LEU A 320 20.98 -7.35 -1.82
CA LEU A 320 20.32 -6.86 -3.03
C LEU A 320 21.15 -5.72 -3.63
N GLN A 321 21.09 -5.57 -4.94
CA GLN A 321 21.69 -4.44 -5.65
C GLN A 321 20.66 -3.33 -5.81
N LYS A 322 21.04 -2.09 -5.49
CA LYS A 322 20.22 -0.92 -5.77
C LYS A 322 20.53 -0.40 -7.17
N ILE A 323 19.59 -0.60 -8.09
CA ILE A 323 19.76 -0.27 -9.51
C ILE A 323 19.46 1.19 -9.79
N TRP A 324 18.43 1.72 -9.13
CA TRP A 324 18.01 3.10 -9.28
C TRP A 324 17.31 3.57 -8.01
N GLU A 325 17.45 4.86 -7.69
CA GLU A 325 16.81 5.50 -6.55
C GLU A 325 16.54 6.97 -6.91
N ASP A 326 15.34 7.45 -6.57
CA ASP A 326 14.98 8.84 -6.78
C ASP A 326 15.76 9.79 -5.82
N ALA A 327 15.86 11.06 -6.20
CA ALA A 327 16.62 12.04 -5.43
C ALA A 327 16.14 12.22 -3.98
N ALA A 328 14.82 12.13 -3.73
CA ALA A 328 14.27 12.27 -2.40
C ALA A 328 14.53 11.01 -1.55
N SER A 329 14.43 9.82 -2.14
CA SER A 329 14.81 8.56 -1.46
C SER A 329 16.29 8.48 -1.12
N ALA A 330 17.17 9.01 -1.99
CA ALA A 330 18.59 9.09 -1.73
C ALA A 330 18.93 9.97 -0.50
N GLN A 331 18.10 10.97 -0.20
CA GLN A 331 18.23 11.92 0.92
C GLN A 331 17.46 11.48 2.18
N ARG A 332 17.05 10.21 2.28
CA ARG A 332 16.24 9.73 3.40
C ARG A 332 16.86 10.07 4.78
N PRO A 333 16.09 10.64 5.72
CA PRO A 333 16.56 10.93 7.07
C PRO A 333 17.00 9.65 7.79
N GLY A 334 18.18 9.68 8.43
CA GLY A 334 18.69 8.56 9.23
C GLY A 334 19.79 7.71 8.55
N ARG A 335 20.19 8.03 7.32
CA ARG A 335 21.39 7.41 6.70
C ARG A 335 22.69 7.74 7.45
N GLU A 336 22.77 8.91 8.06
CA GLU A 336 23.97 9.38 8.77
C GLU A 336 24.31 8.57 10.03
N ILE A 337 23.31 7.91 10.65
CA ILE A 337 23.51 7.17 11.92
C ILE A 337 24.19 5.81 11.69
N ALA A 338 24.19 5.28 10.46
CA ALA A 338 24.82 3.98 10.15
C ALA A 338 26.26 4.08 9.65
N ALA A 339 26.77 5.30 9.41
CA ALA A 339 28.14 5.57 8.95
C ALA A 339 29.09 5.99 10.09
N GLN A 340 28.63 5.90 11.34
CA GLN A 340 29.41 6.03 12.58
C GLN A 340 29.36 4.70 13.32
#